data_AF-A0A819TSC9-F1
#
_entry.id   AF-A0A819TSC9-F1
#
_cell.length_a   1.000
_cell.length_b   1.000
_cell.length_c   1.000
_cell.angle_alpha   90.00
_cell.angle_beta   90.00
_cell.angle_gamma   90.00
#
_symmetry.space_group_name_H-M   'P 1'
#
loop_
_entity.id
_entity.type
_entity.pdbx_description
1 polymer ?
#
loop_
_entity_poly.entity_id
_entity_poly.type
_entity_poly.pdbx_seq_one_letter_code
_entity_poly.pdbx_strand_id
1 'polypeptide(L)'
;MGTLHEANNVSINEDNISAHSPKVISKVNGDKSTKISLIFSLNEEIGALGKALRIFEKHGINLLHIESRLSRLNKDDHEFYVVCDNSMGSVTDAINEFREASKYIHVLSEAHNTMDESTPWFPRKMRDLDQFANRILSYGSELDCDHPGFRDVLYRKRRKEFADIANQYRHGQPIPYVTYSEQEISTWGTVFNELTKLYSTNACKEFNNIFPLLVDNCGYNESNIPQLEDVSRFLQDCSGFRLRPVAGLLSSRDFLAGLAFRVFHSTQYIRHHSVPMYTPEPDVCHELLGHVPLFADPDFAEFSQEIGMASLGAPDEYITRL
;
A
#
# COMPACT_ATOMS: atom_id res chain seq x y z
N MET A 1 -60.10 15.95 18.16
CA MET A 1 -60.81 14.66 18.17
C MET A 1 -61.68 14.64 16.93
N GLY A 2 -61.49 13.83 15.90
CA GLY A 2 -60.56 12.74 15.63
C GLY A 2 -61.10 12.13 14.34
N THR A 3 -60.26 11.95 13.32
CA THR A 3 -60.66 11.28 12.09
C THR A 3 -59.51 10.40 11.62
N LEU A 4 -59.91 9.27 11.03
CA LEU A 4 -59.13 8.30 10.27
C LEU A 4 -58.60 7.10 11.08
N HIS A 5 -59.51 6.12 11.24
CA HIS A 5 -59.19 4.71 11.12
C HIS A 5 -59.53 4.28 9.69
N GLU A 6 -58.57 3.73 8.96
CA GLU A 6 -58.70 2.44 8.28
C GLU A 6 -57.32 2.01 7.76
N ALA A 7 -56.85 0.89 8.29
CA ALA A 7 -55.58 0.27 7.95
C ALA A 7 -55.81 -0.69 6.77
N ASN A 8 -55.04 -0.53 5.69
CA ASN A 8 -54.87 -1.56 4.67
C ASN A 8 -53.39 -2.00 4.69
N ASN A 9 -53.17 -3.19 5.26
CA ASN A 9 -51.93 -3.95 5.13
C ASN A 9 -51.79 -4.42 3.68
N VAL A 10 -50.75 -3.96 2.98
CA VAL A 10 -50.27 -4.58 1.74
C VAL A 10 -48.87 -5.12 2.01
N SER A 11 -48.78 -6.43 1.87
CA SER A 11 -47.61 -7.30 1.93
C SER A 11 -46.47 -6.85 1.02
N ILE A 12 -45.25 -6.85 1.57
CA ILE A 12 -43.99 -6.54 0.88
C ILE A 12 -43.57 -7.78 0.09
N ASN A 13 -43.59 -7.69 -1.24
CA ASN A 13 -42.94 -8.67 -2.12
C ASN A 13 -41.46 -8.29 -2.26
N GLU A 14 -40.58 -9.19 -1.80
CA GLU A 14 -39.19 -9.27 -2.20
C GLU A 14 -39.14 -9.75 -3.65
N ASP A 15 -38.91 -8.86 -4.60
CA ASP A 15 -38.39 -9.15 -5.95
C ASP A 15 -38.34 -7.84 -6.73
N ASN A 16 -37.21 -7.13 -6.70
CA ASN A 16 -36.72 -6.25 -7.77
C ASN A 16 -35.46 -5.47 -7.33
N ILE A 17 -34.29 -6.11 -7.39
CA ILE A 17 -33.02 -5.40 -7.55
C ILE A 17 -32.23 -6.11 -8.65
N SER A 18 -32.52 -5.74 -9.90
CA SER A 18 -31.65 -5.99 -11.04
C SER A 18 -31.76 -4.81 -11.99
N ALA A 19 -30.82 -3.87 -11.89
CA ALA A 19 -30.51 -2.94 -12.98
C ALA A 19 -29.10 -2.34 -12.83
N HIS A 20 -28.15 -3.00 -13.48
CA HIS A 20 -27.09 -2.38 -14.30
C HIS A 20 -26.10 -1.42 -13.61
N SER A 21 -25.02 -1.99 -13.06
CA SER A 21 -23.70 -1.35 -13.06
C SER A 21 -22.90 -1.94 -14.24
N PRO A 22 -22.47 -1.17 -15.24
CA PRO A 22 -21.58 -1.70 -16.27
C PRO A 22 -20.22 -1.95 -15.62
N LYS A 23 -19.90 -3.23 -15.39
CA LYS A 23 -18.53 -3.70 -15.10
C LYS A 23 -17.66 -3.40 -16.31
N VAL A 24 -17.07 -2.21 -16.36
CA VAL A 24 -15.91 -1.94 -17.21
C VAL A 24 -14.73 -2.65 -16.54
N ILE A 25 -14.59 -3.94 -16.82
CA ILE A 25 -13.36 -4.66 -16.56
C ILE A 25 -12.38 -4.17 -17.63
N SER A 26 -11.66 -3.10 -17.33
CA SER A 26 -10.43 -2.80 -18.04
C SER A 26 -9.51 -3.99 -17.80
N LYS A 27 -9.26 -4.76 -18.87
CA LYS A 27 -8.20 -5.77 -18.89
C LYS A 27 -6.86 -5.03 -18.77
N VAL A 28 -6.47 -4.71 -17.55
CA VAL A 28 -5.06 -4.54 -17.23
C VAL A 28 -4.44 -5.93 -17.48
N ASN A 29 -3.53 -6.03 -18.44
CA ASN A 29 -2.63 -7.18 -18.55
C ASN A 29 -1.78 -7.20 -17.28
N GLY A 30 -2.36 -7.72 -16.19
CA GLY A 30 -1.64 -8.10 -15.00
C GLY A 30 -0.76 -9.25 -15.43
N ASP A 31 0.54 -9.02 -15.43
CA ASP A 31 1.56 -10.05 -15.43
C ASP A 31 1.14 -11.02 -14.31
N LYS A 32 0.55 -12.18 -14.67
CA LYS A 32 0.13 -13.18 -13.69
C LYS A 32 1.42 -13.66 -13.05
N SER A 33 1.78 -13.08 -11.92
CA SER A 33 3.00 -13.40 -11.21
C SER A 33 2.90 -14.85 -10.75
N THR A 34 3.48 -15.75 -11.54
CA THR A 34 3.68 -17.16 -11.21
C THR A 34 4.75 -17.34 -10.13
N LYS A 35 5.07 -16.31 -9.35
CA LYS A 35 6.14 -16.35 -8.37
C LYS A 35 5.65 -16.98 -7.09
N ILE A 36 6.40 -17.96 -6.61
CA ILE A 36 6.20 -18.56 -5.29
C ILE A 36 7.45 -18.27 -4.47
N SER A 37 7.25 -17.87 -3.22
CA SER A 37 8.36 -17.77 -2.27
C SER A 37 8.30 -18.90 -1.26
N LEU A 38 9.40 -19.61 -1.09
CA LEU A 38 9.56 -20.68 -0.13
C LEU A 38 10.48 -20.21 0.99
N ILE A 39 10.08 -20.44 2.23
CA ILE A 39 10.91 -20.25 3.42
C ILE A 39 11.06 -21.62 4.06
N PHE A 40 12.28 -22.13 4.17
CA PHE A 40 12.52 -23.42 4.81
C PHE A 40 13.81 -23.43 5.60
N SER A 41 13.89 -24.32 6.59
CA SER A 41 15.10 -24.58 7.37
C SER A 41 15.54 -26.03 7.18
N LEU A 42 16.84 -26.23 7.01
CA LEU A 42 17.44 -27.55 6.81
C LEU A 42 18.13 -28.05 8.07
N ASN A 43 18.20 -29.37 8.24
CA ASN A 43 19.08 -29.97 9.23
C ASN A 43 20.55 -29.71 8.86
N GLU A 44 21.38 -29.42 9.86
CA GLU A 44 22.80 -29.22 9.64
C GLU A 44 23.48 -30.56 9.31
N GLU A 45 23.72 -30.78 8.02
CA GLU A 45 24.42 -31.95 7.51
C GLU A 45 25.37 -31.56 6.38
N ILE A 46 26.41 -32.37 6.19
CA ILE A 46 27.33 -32.21 5.05
C ILE A 46 26.54 -32.31 3.75
N GLY A 47 26.53 -31.23 2.98
CA GLY A 47 25.84 -31.15 1.69
C GLY A 47 24.32 -30.98 1.77
N ALA A 48 23.75 -30.64 2.93
CA ALA A 48 22.30 -30.44 3.10
C ALA A 48 21.71 -29.46 2.05
N LEU A 49 22.35 -28.31 1.85
CA LEU A 49 21.93 -27.34 0.84
C LEU A 49 22.04 -27.90 -0.59
N GLY A 50 23.10 -28.66 -0.89
CA GLY A 50 23.25 -29.31 -2.18
C GLY A 50 22.16 -30.34 -2.46
N LYS A 51 21.75 -31.12 -1.44
CA LYS A 51 20.61 -32.04 -1.53
C LYS A 51 19.31 -31.28 -1.80
N ALA A 52 19.08 -30.17 -1.08
CA ALA A 52 17.91 -29.31 -1.28
C ALA A 52 17.83 -28.73 -2.70
N LEU A 53 18.94 -28.20 -3.24
CA LEU A 53 18.96 -27.62 -4.58
C LEU A 53 18.71 -28.65 -5.70
N ARG A 54 19.10 -29.91 -5.49
CA ARG A 54 18.81 -31.01 -6.43
C ARG A 54 17.31 -31.30 -6.56
N ILE A 55 16.51 -31.02 -5.53
CA ILE A 55 15.04 -31.17 -5.60
C ILE A 55 14.49 -30.18 -6.64
N PHE A 56 14.93 -28.93 -6.63
CA PHE A 56 14.52 -27.94 -7.63
C PHE A 56 14.95 -28.35 -9.04
N GLU A 57 16.18 -28.84 -9.20
CA GLU A 57 16.70 -29.34 -10.48
C GLU A 57 15.88 -30.52 -11.02
N LYS A 58 15.58 -31.50 -10.16
CA LYS A 58 14.79 -32.70 -10.47
C LYS A 58 13.39 -32.36 -10.99
N HIS A 59 12.76 -31.35 -10.39
CA HIS A 59 11.41 -30.89 -10.76
C HIS A 59 11.42 -29.78 -11.82
N GLY A 60 12.58 -29.42 -12.38
CA GLY A 60 12.70 -28.41 -13.43
C GLY A 60 12.28 -27.00 -13.01
N ILE A 61 12.42 -26.66 -11.72
CA ILE A 61 11.98 -25.38 -11.16
C ILE A 61 13.11 -24.34 -11.29
N ASN A 62 12.81 -23.23 -11.94
CA ASN A 62 13.75 -22.12 -12.07
C ASN A 62 13.80 -21.28 -10.78
N LEU A 63 15.01 -21.02 -10.29
CA LEU A 63 15.27 -20.22 -9.09
C LEU A 63 15.62 -18.78 -9.49
N LEU A 64 14.76 -17.83 -9.11
CA LEU A 64 14.96 -16.41 -9.39
C LEU A 64 15.83 -15.73 -8.34
N HIS A 65 15.69 -16.16 -7.08
CA HIS A 65 16.40 -15.56 -5.96
C HIS A 65 16.61 -16.58 -4.84
N ILE A 66 17.78 -16.57 -4.22
CA ILE A 66 18.11 -17.42 -3.08
C ILE A 66 18.86 -16.59 -2.05
N GLU A 67 18.40 -16.63 -0.81
CA GLU A 67 19.09 -16.04 0.33
C GLU A 67 19.12 -17.01 1.50
N SER A 68 20.27 -17.12 2.17
CA SER A 68 20.42 -17.82 3.44
C SER A 68 20.62 -16.82 4.58
N ARG A 69 19.94 -17.02 5.70
CA ARG A 69 20.08 -16.20 6.93
C ARG A 69 20.13 -17.11 8.14
N LEU A 70 20.68 -16.62 9.25
CA LEU A 70 20.56 -17.31 10.53
C LEU A 70 19.09 -17.28 10.96
N SER A 71 18.60 -18.41 11.46
CA SER A 71 17.24 -18.50 11.98
C SER A 71 17.09 -17.60 13.21
N ARG A 72 15.94 -16.94 13.30
CA ARG A 72 15.57 -16.16 14.49
C ARG A 72 15.09 -17.04 15.65
N LEU A 73 14.62 -18.26 15.35
CA LEU A 73 14.09 -19.20 16.34
C LEU A 73 15.23 -20.03 16.97
N ASN A 74 16.12 -20.57 16.14
CA ASN A 74 17.23 -21.42 16.57
C ASN A 74 18.56 -20.80 16.13
N LYS A 75 19.44 -20.49 17.10
CA LYS A 75 20.69 -19.75 16.83
C LYS A 75 21.69 -20.49 15.92
N ASP A 76 21.58 -21.81 15.85
CA ASP A 76 22.48 -22.67 15.07
C ASP A 76 21.90 -23.08 13.71
N ASP A 77 20.63 -22.73 13.44
CA ASP A 77 19.97 -23.10 12.18
C ASP A 77 20.07 -21.99 11.13
N HIS A 78 20.04 -22.41 9.86
CA HIS A 78 19.94 -21.51 8.71
C HIS A 78 18.56 -21.57 8.07
N GLU A 79 17.95 -20.41 7.89
CA GLU A 79 16.74 -20.22 7.08
C GLU A 79 17.10 -19.85 5.66
N PHE A 80 16.49 -20.54 4.71
CA PHE A 80 16.60 -20.27 3.29
C PHE A 80 15.31 -19.63 2.78
N TYR A 81 15.46 -18.51 2.09
CA TYR A 81 14.40 -17.83 1.36
C TYR A 81 14.67 -18.00 -0.13
N VAL A 82 13.75 -18.65 -0.83
CA VAL A 82 13.88 -18.96 -2.25
C VAL A 82 12.67 -18.42 -2.99
N VAL A 83 12.90 -17.63 -4.04
CA VAL A 83 11.84 -17.22 -4.97
C VAL A 83 11.99 -18.04 -6.23
N CYS A 84 10.93 -18.75 -6.61
CA CYS A 84 10.89 -19.58 -7.80
C CYS A 84 9.73 -19.18 -8.73
N ASP A 85 9.88 -19.53 -10.01
CA ASP A 85 8.82 -19.41 -11.00
C ASP A 85 7.99 -20.70 -11.06
N ASN A 86 6.67 -20.57 -11.06
CA ASN A 86 5.67 -21.64 -11.12
C ASN A 86 5.08 -21.82 -12.53
N SER A 87 5.79 -21.42 -13.57
CA SER A 87 5.33 -21.55 -14.96
C SER A 87 5.06 -23.00 -15.41
N MET A 88 5.62 -24.00 -14.71
CA MET A 88 5.54 -25.42 -15.09
C MET A 88 4.65 -26.29 -14.17
N GLY A 89 4.06 -25.75 -13.11
CA GLY A 89 3.09 -26.48 -12.26
C GLY A 89 3.64 -27.61 -11.37
N SER A 90 4.94 -27.94 -11.43
CA SER A 90 5.58 -29.00 -10.62
C SER A 90 5.97 -28.58 -9.20
N VAL A 91 5.54 -27.40 -8.74
CA VAL A 91 5.97 -26.86 -7.44
C VAL A 91 5.32 -27.61 -6.26
N THR A 92 4.12 -28.18 -6.43
CA THR A 92 3.46 -29.03 -5.41
C THR A 92 4.32 -30.23 -5.00
N ASP A 93 4.88 -30.92 -5.98
CA ASP A 93 5.63 -32.17 -5.77
C ASP A 93 6.98 -31.86 -5.12
N ALA A 94 7.62 -30.76 -5.54
CA ALA A 94 8.81 -30.26 -4.87
C ALA A 94 8.52 -29.86 -3.41
N ILE A 95 7.42 -29.16 -3.13
CA ILE A 95 7.04 -28.78 -1.76
C ILE A 95 6.85 -30.01 -0.87
N ASN A 96 6.20 -31.06 -1.38
CA ASN A 96 6.01 -32.31 -0.64
C ASN A 96 7.36 -32.99 -0.33
N GLU A 97 8.28 -33.05 -1.28
CA GLU A 97 9.64 -33.57 -1.06
C GLU A 97 10.42 -32.70 -0.06
N PHE A 98 10.23 -31.38 -0.09
CA PHE A 98 10.80 -30.47 0.91
C PHE A 98 10.21 -30.65 2.30
N ARG A 99 8.93 -31.01 2.45
CA ARG A 99 8.34 -31.29 3.78
C ARG A 99 9.00 -32.45 4.49
N GLU A 100 9.47 -33.45 3.75
CA GLU A 100 10.20 -34.59 4.32
C GLU A 100 11.67 -34.24 4.62
N ALA A 101 12.29 -33.40 3.80
CA ALA A 101 13.71 -33.06 3.90
C ALA A 101 14.04 -31.86 4.82
N SER A 102 13.05 -31.04 5.16
CA SER A 102 13.22 -29.80 5.94
C SER A 102 12.60 -29.91 7.33
N LYS A 103 13.10 -29.10 8.29
CA LYS A 103 12.49 -29.00 9.63
C LYS A 103 11.08 -28.38 9.55
N TYR A 104 10.94 -27.39 8.68
CA TYR A 104 9.70 -26.72 8.35
C TYR A 104 9.82 -26.03 6.99
N ILE A 105 8.67 -25.84 6.36
CA ILE A 105 8.53 -25.09 5.10
C ILE A 105 7.27 -24.21 5.17
N HIS A 106 7.42 -22.95 4.80
CA HIS A 106 6.33 -22.01 4.56
C HIS A 106 6.31 -21.63 3.09
N VAL A 107 5.13 -21.72 2.50
CA VAL A 107 4.89 -21.41 1.10
C VAL A 107 4.08 -20.12 1.03
N LEU A 108 4.67 -19.10 0.41
CA LEU A 108 4.05 -17.81 0.17
C LEU A 108 3.68 -17.69 -1.30
N SER A 109 2.43 -17.35 -1.61
CA SER A 109 1.93 -17.23 -2.98
C SER A 109 1.18 -15.91 -3.18
N GLU A 110 1.40 -15.26 -4.31
CA GLU A 110 0.56 -14.13 -4.77
C GLU A 110 -0.74 -14.61 -5.42
N ALA A 111 -0.78 -15.87 -5.89
CA ALA A 111 -1.95 -16.42 -6.57
C ALA A 111 -3.02 -16.87 -5.56
N HIS A 112 -4.07 -16.06 -5.43
CA HIS A 112 -5.19 -16.16 -4.48
C HIS A 112 -5.99 -17.48 -4.44
N ASN A 113 -5.61 -18.57 -5.14
CA ASN A 113 -6.50 -19.74 -5.29
C ASN A 113 -5.81 -21.07 -5.65
N THR A 114 -4.49 -21.21 -5.52
CA THR A 114 -3.82 -22.41 -6.11
C THR A 114 -3.43 -23.50 -5.13
N MET A 115 -3.34 -23.22 -3.82
CA MET A 115 -2.99 -24.22 -2.81
C MET A 115 -3.70 -23.91 -1.48
N ASP A 116 -4.51 -24.86 -0.98
CA ASP A 116 -5.26 -24.76 0.29
C ASP A 116 -4.39 -24.48 1.53
N GLU A 117 -3.06 -24.70 1.44
CA GLU A 117 -2.11 -24.49 2.55
C GLU A 117 -1.13 -23.34 2.33
N SER A 118 -1.32 -22.51 1.30
CA SER A 118 -0.43 -21.36 1.03
C SER A 118 -0.83 -20.12 1.81
N THR A 119 0.16 -19.41 2.35
CA THR A 119 -0.06 -18.09 2.97
C THR A 119 0.03 -17.01 1.90
N PRO A 120 -0.83 -15.98 1.92
CA PRO A 120 -0.69 -14.83 1.03
C PRO A 120 0.71 -14.23 1.12
N TRP A 121 1.31 -13.94 -0.03
CA TRP A 121 2.62 -13.30 -0.07
C TRP A 121 2.61 -11.93 0.61
N PHE A 122 3.70 -11.61 1.29
CA PHE A 122 3.93 -10.30 1.90
C PHE A 122 5.42 -9.91 1.80
N PRO A 123 5.74 -8.61 1.72
CA PRO A 123 7.11 -8.11 1.70
C PRO A 123 7.83 -8.47 3.01
N ARG A 124 9.09 -8.91 2.94
CA ARG A 124 9.90 -9.24 4.14
C ARG A 124 10.90 -8.14 4.48
N LYS A 125 11.30 -7.36 3.49
CA LYS A 125 12.20 -6.22 3.62
C LYS A 125 11.52 -4.99 3.08
N MET A 126 11.91 -3.83 3.60
CA MET A 126 11.42 -2.53 3.12
C MET A 126 11.69 -2.31 1.61
N ARG A 127 12.76 -2.91 1.06
CA ARG A 127 13.04 -2.87 -0.39
C ARG A 127 12.01 -3.63 -1.24
N ASP A 128 11.34 -4.61 -0.66
CA ASP A 128 10.37 -5.45 -1.37
C ASP A 128 9.08 -4.68 -1.69
N LEU A 129 8.85 -3.54 -1.02
CA LEU A 129 7.78 -2.59 -1.36
C LEU A 129 7.90 -2.05 -2.80
N ASP A 130 9.11 -2.04 -3.38
CA ASP A 130 9.32 -1.68 -4.80
C ASP A 130 8.61 -2.64 -5.77
N GLN A 131 8.29 -3.87 -5.35
CA GLN A 131 7.68 -4.90 -6.21
C GLN A 131 6.20 -4.64 -6.52
N PHE A 132 5.50 -3.89 -5.66
CA PHE A 132 4.07 -3.63 -5.79
C PHE A 132 3.70 -2.15 -5.79
N ALA A 133 4.65 -1.23 -5.53
CA ALA A 133 4.37 0.21 -5.54
C ALA A 133 3.76 0.74 -6.84
N ASN A 134 3.93 0.02 -7.96
CA ASN A 134 3.38 0.38 -9.27
C ASN A 134 2.07 -0.35 -9.62
N ARG A 135 1.54 -1.19 -8.71
CA ARG A 135 0.27 -1.92 -8.89
C ARG A 135 -0.91 -1.04 -8.50
N ILE A 136 -1.16 0.00 -9.29
CA ILE A 136 -2.22 0.99 -9.03
C ILE A 136 -3.58 0.43 -9.45
N LEU A 137 -4.57 0.51 -8.55
CA LEU A 137 -5.96 0.12 -8.81
C LEU A 137 -6.77 1.25 -9.46
N SER A 138 -6.65 2.47 -8.93
CA SER A 138 -7.41 3.63 -9.37
C SER A 138 -6.72 4.95 -9.05
N TYR A 139 -7.27 6.06 -9.55
CA TYR A 139 -6.79 7.43 -9.31
C TYR A 139 -5.31 7.64 -9.65
N GLY A 140 -4.81 6.92 -10.66
CA GLY A 140 -3.46 7.07 -11.20
C GLY A 140 -3.38 8.23 -12.18
N SER A 141 -2.82 7.97 -13.37
CA SER A 141 -2.81 8.92 -14.48
C SER A 141 -4.13 9.00 -15.24
N GLU A 142 -4.93 7.95 -15.18
CA GLU A 142 -6.25 7.89 -15.81
C GLU A 142 -7.31 8.34 -14.81
N LEU A 143 -8.11 9.32 -15.22
CA LEU A 143 -9.16 9.93 -14.39
C LEU A 143 -10.53 9.44 -14.86
N ASP A 144 -11.44 9.26 -13.92
CA ASP A 144 -12.83 8.94 -14.21
C ASP A 144 -13.54 10.10 -14.93
N CYS A 145 -14.61 9.80 -15.66
CA CYS A 145 -15.29 10.78 -16.52
C CYS A 145 -16.01 11.91 -15.76
N ASP A 146 -16.34 11.67 -14.49
CA ASP A 146 -16.94 12.60 -13.54
C ASP A 146 -15.89 13.43 -12.78
N HIS A 147 -14.60 13.10 -12.89
CA HIS A 147 -13.53 13.85 -12.27
C HIS A 147 -13.45 15.28 -12.85
N PRO A 148 -13.33 16.34 -12.01
CA PRO A 148 -13.33 17.73 -12.49
C PRO A 148 -12.22 18.03 -13.50
N GLY A 149 -11.07 17.38 -13.35
CA GLY A 149 -9.94 17.45 -14.28
C GLY A 149 -10.01 16.54 -15.51
N PHE A 150 -11.08 15.77 -15.74
CA PHE A 150 -11.16 14.80 -16.85
C PHE A 150 -10.99 15.45 -18.22
N ARG A 151 -11.57 16.65 -18.41
CA ARG A 151 -11.49 17.42 -19.65
C ARG A 151 -10.26 18.33 -19.73
N ASP A 152 -9.55 18.52 -18.63
CA ASP A 152 -8.36 19.34 -18.59
C ASP A 152 -7.14 18.53 -19.09
N VAL A 153 -6.62 18.95 -20.25
CA VAL A 153 -5.45 18.31 -20.87
C VAL A 153 -4.18 18.60 -20.08
N LEU A 154 -4.05 19.80 -19.52
CA LEU A 154 -2.88 20.20 -18.73
C LEU A 154 -2.86 19.44 -17.40
N TYR A 155 -3.99 19.35 -16.71
CA TYR A 155 -4.10 18.59 -15.46
C TYR A 155 -3.81 17.10 -15.65
N ARG A 156 -4.33 16.47 -16.72
CA ARG A 156 -4.02 15.06 -17.02
C ARG A 156 -2.54 14.84 -17.34
N LYS A 157 -1.93 15.73 -18.12
CA LYS A 157 -0.49 15.68 -18.38
C LYS A 157 0.29 15.81 -17.07
N ARG A 158 -0.12 16.74 -16.20
CA ARG A 158 0.49 16.98 -14.89
C ARG A 158 0.36 15.76 -13.97
N ARG A 159 -0.79 15.09 -13.93
CA ARG A 159 -0.99 13.83 -13.19
C ARG A 159 -0.07 12.71 -13.68
N LYS A 160 0.12 12.62 -15.00
CA LYS A 160 1.07 11.66 -15.58
C LYS A 160 2.51 11.93 -15.12
N GLU A 161 2.94 13.19 -15.04
CA GLU A 161 4.27 13.54 -14.52
C GLU A 161 4.48 13.03 -13.08
N PHE A 162 3.50 13.23 -12.19
CA PHE A 162 3.55 12.70 -10.82
C PHE A 162 3.55 11.16 -10.77
N ALA A 163 2.74 10.52 -11.62
CA ALA A 163 2.72 9.07 -11.72
C ALA A 163 4.07 8.51 -12.21
N ASP A 164 4.71 9.16 -13.18
CA ASP A 164 6.01 8.78 -13.70
C ASP A 164 7.11 8.89 -12.61
N ILE A 165 7.06 9.93 -11.77
CA ILE A 165 7.94 10.09 -10.60
C ILE A 165 7.78 8.90 -9.65
N ALA A 166 6.55 8.59 -9.24
CA ALA A 166 6.28 7.49 -8.32
C ALA A 166 6.70 6.13 -8.90
N ASN A 167 6.46 5.91 -10.20
CA ASN A 167 6.80 4.66 -10.89
C ASN A 167 8.32 4.43 -11.00
N GLN A 168 9.11 5.50 -11.06
CA GLN A 168 10.57 5.47 -11.16
C GLN A 168 11.25 5.38 -9.78
N TYR A 169 10.57 5.82 -8.73
CA TYR A 169 11.11 5.80 -7.38
C TYR A 169 11.45 4.37 -6.91
N ARG A 170 12.62 4.22 -6.29
CA ARG A 170 13.04 2.97 -5.64
C ARG A 170 13.48 3.23 -4.21
N HIS A 171 13.29 2.24 -3.34
CA HIS A 171 13.65 2.36 -1.94
C HIS A 171 15.15 2.69 -1.77
N GLY A 172 15.44 3.69 -0.95
CA GLY A 172 16.79 4.18 -0.67
C GLY A 172 17.20 5.40 -1.51
N GLN A 173 16.42 5.78 -2.51
CA GLN A 173 16.60 7.06 -3.21
C GLN A 173 15.92 8.19 -2.42
N PRO A 174 16.42 9.44 -2.51
CA PRO A 174 15.67 10.60 -2.03
C PRO A 174 14.39 10.77 -2.86
N ILE A 175 13.31 11.21 -2.24
CA ILE A 175 12.05 11.46 -2.94
C ILE A 175 12.25 12.67 -3.88
N PRO A 176 11.93 12.57 -5.18
CA PRO A 176 12.12 13.67 -6.11
C PRO A 176 11.32 14.92 -5.71
N TYR A 177 12.01 16.06 -5.69
CA TYR A 177 11.39 17.36 -5.48
C TYR A 177 10.54 17.73 -6.69
N VAL A 178 9.37 18.31 -6.42
CA VAL A 178 8.47 18.79 -7.46
C VAL A 178 8.33 20.31 -7.38
N THR A 179 8.57 20.97 -8.52
CA THR A 179 8.22 22.38 -8.68
C THR A 179 6.72 22.50 -8.95
N TYR A 180 5.96 22.89 -7.92
CA TYR A 180 4.53 23.19 -8.04
C TYR A 180 4.32 24.53 -8.74
N SER A 181 3.28 24.60 -9.57
CA SER A 181 2.84 25.83 -10.23
C SER A 181 2.14 26.77 -9.25
N GLU A 182 2.05 28.05 -9.60
CA GLU A 182 1.34 29.05 -8.81
C GLU A 182 -0.13 28.68 -8.57
N GLN A 183 -0.79 28.03 -9.54
CA GLN A 183 -2.18 27.59 -9.41
C GLN A 183 -2.31 26.41 -8.42
N GLU A 184 -1.36 25.48 -8.45
CA GLU A 184 -1.29 24.38 -7.47
C GLU A 184 -1.07 24.95 -6.05
N ILE A 185 -0.11 25.87 -5.89
CA ILE A 185 0.16 26.53 -4.61
C ILE A 185 -1.05 27.33 -4.12
N SER A 186 -1.75 28.04 -5.01
CA SER A 186 -2.98 28.78 -4.64
C SER A 186 -4.10 27.86 -4.18
N THR A 187 -4.24 26.69 -4.81
CA THR A 187 -5.21 25.66 -4.40
C THR A 187 -4.87 25.12 -3.02
N TRP A 188 -3.60 24.81 -2.76
CA TRP A 188 -3.11 24.43 -1.44
C TRP A 188 -3.39 25.50 -0.40
N GLY A 189 -3.01 26.75 -0.65
CA GLY A 189 -3.21 27.86 0.28
C GLY A 189 -4.67 28.07 0.65
N THR A 190 -5.58 27.86 -0.31
CA THR A 190 -7.03 27.90 -0.04
C THR A 190 -7.45 26.83 0.97
N VAL A 191 -7.00 25.59 0.80
CA VAL A 191 -7.31 24.47 1.72
C VAL A 191 -6.63 24.66 3.07
N PHE A 192 -5.35 25.02 3.07
CA PHE A 192 -4.53 25.26 4.26
C PHE A 192 -5.18 26.31 5.17
N ASN A 193 -5.57 27.45 4.60
CA ASN A 193 -6.17 28.56 5.36
C ASN A 193 -7.51 28.19 5.99
N GLU A 194 -8.35 27.42 5.32
CA GLU A 194 -9.64 27.02 5.91
C GLU A 194 -9.47 25.95 7.00
N LEU A 195 -8.59 24.96 6.81
CA LEU A 195 -8.40 23.91 7.79
C LEU A 195 -7.67 24.40 9.06
N THR A 196 -6.67 25.26 8.90
CA THR A 196 -5.91 25.81 10.03
C THR A 196 -6.75 26.61 11.02
N LYS A 197 -7.82 27.26 10.54
CA LYS A 197 -8.81 27.93 11.42
C LYS A 197 -9.53 26.95 12.35
N LEU A 198 -9.67 25.70 11.95
CA LEU A 198 -10.49 24.69 12.63
C LEU A 198 -9.67 23.77 13.55
N TYR A 199 -8.36 23.60 13.32
CA TYR A 199 -7.57 22.61 14.06
C TYR A 199 -7.56 22.82 15.57
N SER A 200 -7.45 24.08 16.03
CA SER A 200 -7.41 24.39 17.47
C SER A 200 -8.66 23.92 18.25
N THR A 201 -9.81 23.82 17.58
CA THR A 201 -11.08 23.42 18.20
C THR A 201 -11.52 22.00 17.84
N ASN A 202 -11.07 21.46 16.71
CA ASN A 202 -11.60 20.22 16.15
C ASN A 202 -10.57 19.09 16.05
N ALA A 203 -9.27 19.39 15.96
CA ALA A 203 -8.24 18.36 15.89
C ALA A 203 -7.89 17.83 17.29
N CYS A 204 -7.40 16.59 17.35
CA CYS A 204 -6.93 16.03 18.60
C CYS A 204 -5.68 16.77 19.11
N LYS A 205 -5.31 16.49 20.36
CA LYS A 205 -4.19 17.17 21.02
C LYS A 205 -2.86 16.86 20.33
N GLU A 206 -2.67 15.62 19.91
CA GLU A 206 -1.46 15.12 19.24
C GLU A 206 -1.22 15.90 17.95
N PHE A 207 -2.26 16.06 17.13
CA PHE A 207 -2.23 16.88 15.93
C PHE A 207 -1.79 18.32 16.26
N ASN A 208 -2.43 18.97 17.23
CA ASN A 208 -2.15 20.36 17.60
C ASN A 208 -0.75 20.55 18.22
N ASN A 209 -0.14 19.50 18.79
CA ASN A 209 1.24 19.55 19.29
C ASN A 209 2.26 19.44 18.15
N ILE A 210 1.99 18.61 17.15
CA ILE A 210 2.92 18.36 16.03
C ILE A 210 2.82 19.44 14.96
N PHE A 211 1.62 19.94 14.66
CA PHE A 211 1.42 20.84 13.53
C PHE A 211 2.34 22.08 13.52
N PRO A 212 2.58 22.78 14.66
CA PRO A 212 3.55 23.87 14.70
C PRO A 212 4.98 23.44 14.32
N LEU A 213 5.40 22.22 14.68
CA LEU A 213 6.72 21.70 14.31
C LEU A 213 6.84 21.47 12.80
N LEU A 214 5.76 21.08 12.12
CA LEU A 214 5.73 20.94 10.67
C LEU A 214 5.81 22.31 9.97
N VAL A 215 5.19 23.34 10.54
CA VAL A 215 5.34 24.73 10.08
C VAL A 215 6.80 25.18 10.17
N ASP A 216 7.43 24.95 11.33
CA ASP A 216 8.79 25.41 11.60
C ASP A 216 9.88 24.64 10.83
N ASN A 217 9.70 23.33 10.62
CA ASN A 217 10.77 22.45 10.12
C ASN A 217 10.53 21.90 8.70
N CYS A 218 9.28 21.82 8.25
CA CYS A 218 8.92 21.19 6.99
C CYS A 218 8.36 22.18 5.95
N GLY A 219 8.34 23.48 6.26
CA GLY A 219 7.88 24.52 5.33
C GLY A 219 6.36 24.50 5.09
N TYR A 220 5.57 24.06 6.06
CA TYR A 220 4.11 24.15 5.99
C TYR A 220 3.67 25.61 6.13
N ASN A 221 3.16 26.18 5.05
CA ASN A 221 2.48 27.48 5.05
C ASN A 221 1.54 27.59 3.86
N GLU A 222 0.71 28.63 3.82
CA GLU A 222 -0.28 28.86 2.78
C GLU A 222 0.30 29.15 1.39
N SER A 223 1.58 29.54 1.33
CA SER A 223 2.27 29.91 0.09
C SER A 223 3.26 28.85 -0.40
N ASN A 224 3.33 27.67 0.25
CA ASN A 224 4.27 26.62 -0.09
C ASN A 224 3.69 25.22 0.17
N ILE A 225 3.75 24.35 -0.83
CA ILE A 225 3.43 22.93 -0.67
C ILE A 225 4.71 22.22 -0.17
N PRO A 226 4.69 21.57 1.01
CA PRO A 226 5.84 20.85 1.54
C PRO A 226 6.28 19.72 0.62
N GLN A 227 7.58 19.49 0.55
CA GLN A 227 8.17 18.41 -0.26
C GLN A 227 8.19 17.12 0.56
N LEU A 228 7.76 16.01 -0.05
CA LEU A 228 7.68 14.73 0.66
C LEU A 228 9.03 14.28 1.25
N GLU A 229 10.15 14.61 0.61
CA GLU A 229 11.49 14.28 1.12
C GLU A 229 11.76 14.95 2.47
N ASP A 230 11.48 16.25 2.60
CA ASP A 230 11.68 17.00 3.85
C ASP A 230 10.79 16.46 4.96
N VAL A 231 9.52 16.22 4.65
CA VAL A 231 8.55 15.64 5.58
C VAL A 231 8.95 14.20 5.98
N SER A 232 9.41 13.41 5.03
CA SER A 232 9.87 12.03 5.28
C SER A 232 11.08 11.99 6.20
N ARG A 233 12.01 12.96 6.09
CA ARG A 233 13.13 13.08 7.02
C ARG A 233 12.66 13.44 8.42
N PHE A 234 11.77 14.43 8.54
CA PHE A 234 11.19 14.82 9.82
C PHE A 234 10.47 13.64 10.51
N LEU A 235 9.64 12.88 9.79
CA LEU A 235 8.97 11.70 10.34
C LEU A 235 9.95 10.61 10.79
N GLN A 236 11.07 10.44 10.07
CA GLN A 236 12.09 9.47 10.44
C GLN A 236 12.73 9.83 11.78
N ASP A 237 12.97 11.13 12.03
CA ASP A 237 13.54 11.63 13.28
C ASP A 237 12.55 11.59 14.45
N CYS A 238 11.25 11.73 14.19
CA CYS A 238 10.21 11.69 15.23
C CYS A 238 9.81 10.27 15.64
N SER A 239 9.44 9.43 14.68
CA SER A 239 8.81 8.13 14.92
C SER A 239 9.37 7.01 14.05
N GLY A 240 10.36 7.28 13.20
CA GLY A 240 10.87 6.31 12.24
C GLY A 240 9.95 6.06 11.04
N PHE A 241 8.79 6.75 10.95
CA PHE A 241 7.97 6.73 9.75
C PHE A 241 8.66 7.40 8.58
N ARG A 242 8.34 6.97 7.37
CA ARG A 242 8.82 7.59 6.13
C ARG A 242 7.73 7.62 5.08
N LEU A 243 7.81 8.61 4.20
CA LEU A 243 6.95 8.70 3.05
C LEU A 243 7.54 7.94 1.87
N ARG A 244 6.66 7.43 1.00
CA ARG A 244 6.99 6.86 -0.29
C ARG A 244 6.04 7.43 -1.34
N PRO A 245 6.52 8.04 -2.44
CA PRO A 245 5.64 8.53 -3.48
C PRO A 245 4.87 7.38 -4.12
N VAL A 246 3.56 7.55 -4.28
CA VAL A 246 2.67 6.61 -4.97
C VAL A 246 1.87 7.32 -6.05
N ALA A 247 1.65 6.63 -7.17
CA ALA A 247 0.97 7.21 -8.33
C ALA A 247 -0.55 7.34 -8.15
N GLY A 248 -1.14 6.55 -7.25
CA GLY A 248 -2.59 6.47 -7.01
C GLY A 248 -2.88 5.44 -5.91
N LEU A 249 -4.11 4.90 -5.88
CA LEU A 249 -4.50 3.92 -4.87
C LEU A 249 -3.88 2.55 -5.12
N LEU A 250 -3.25 2.00 -4.09
CA LEU A 250 -2.81 0.61 -4.02
C LEU A 250 -3.95 -0.30 -3.57
N SER A 251 -3.75 -1.61 -3.68
CA SER A 251 -4.62 -2.56 -2.99
C SER A 251 -4.53 -2.37 -1.47
N SER A 252 -5.60 -2.67 -0.73
CA SER A 252 -5.59 -2.57 0.73
C SER A 252 -4.45 -3.40 1.33
N ARG A 253 -4.20 -4.60 0.80
CA ARG A 253 -3.09 -5.47 1.21
C ARG A 253 -1.74 -4.78 1.05
N ASP A 254 -1.47 -4.22 -0.11
CA ASP A 254 -0.18 -3.59 -0.43
C ASP A 254 0.04 -2.31 0.41
N PHE A 255 -1.01 -1.51 0.57
CA PHE A 255 -0.96 -0.29 1.37
C PHE A 255 -0.69 -0.61 2.85
N LEU A 256 -1.48 -1.51 3.44
CA LEU A 256 -1.34 -1.92 4.84
C LEU A 256 0.02 -2.61 5.09
N ALA A 257 0.48 -3.44 4.15
CA ALA A 257 1.81 -4.05 4.26
C ALA A 257 2.94 -3.01 4.34
N GLY A 258 2.78 -1.84 3.72
CA GLY A 258 3.71 -0.71 3.86
C GLY A 258 3.80 -0.19 5.30
N LEU A 259 2.65 -0.10 6.00
CA LEU A 259 2.59 0.40 7.37
C LEU A 259 3.37 -0.49 8.35
N ALA A 260 3.48 -1.80 8.08
CA ALA A 260 4.29 -2.72 8.88
C ALA A 260 5.77 -2.28 8.97
N PHE A 261 6.26 -1.60 7.92
CA PHE A 261 7.61 -1.06 7.83
C PHE A 261 7.69 0.42 8.22
N ARG A 262 6.63 0.99 8.80
CA ARG A 262 6.49 2.44 9.01
C ARG A 262 6.65 3.23 7.70
N VAL A 263 6.16 2.67 6.59
CA VAL A 263 6.19 3.32 5.27
C VAL A 263 4.77 3.71 4.88
N PHE A 264 4.54 5.01 4.75
CA PHE A 264 3.28 5.54 4.27
C PHE A 264 3.39 5.91 2.79
N HIS A 265 2.52 5.32 1.96
CA HIS A 265 2.42 5.62 0.54
C HIS A 265 1.61 6.91 0.36
N SER A 266 2.24 7.97 -0.14
CA SER A 266 1.67 9.31 -0.23
C SER A 266 1.70 9.81 -1.66
N THR A 267 0.59 10.36 -2.13
CA THR A 267 0.53 11.00 -3.45
C THR A 267 1.22 12.37 -3.42
N GLN A 268 1.71 12.82 -4.59
CA GLN A 268 2.34 14.13 -4.76
C GLN A 268 1.48 15.14 -5.53
N TYR A 269 0.43 14.68 -6.21
CA TYR A 269 -0.44 15.55 -6.99
C TYR A 269 -1.42 16.30 -6.07
N ILE A 270 -1.89 17.45 -6.53
CA ILE A 270 -2.92 18.23 -5.83
C ILE A 270 -4.26 18.13 -6.56
N ARG A 271 -5.37 18.23 -5.82
CA ARG A 271 -6.73 18.29 -6.36
C ARG A 271 -6.91 19.38 -7.40
N HIS A 272 -7.90 19.21 -8.26
CA HIS A 272 -8.20 20.17 -9.32
C HIS A 272 -8.67 21.53 -8.75
N HIS A 273 -8.08 22.61 -9.23
CA HIS A 273 -8.28 23.97 -8.72
C HIS A 273 -9.74 24.48 -8.78
N SER A 274 -10.59 23.89 -9.64
CA SER A 274 -11.99 24.31 -9.78
C SER A 274 -12.87 23.86 -8.61
N VAL A 275 -12.43 22.87 -7.81
CA VAL A 275 -13.16 22.34 -6.67
C VAL A 275 -12.21 22.16 -5.47
N PRO A 276 -11.63 23.26 -4.92
CA PRO A 276 -10.59 23.16 -3.90
C PRO A 276 -11.08 22.54 -2.59
N MET A 277 -12.37 22.66 -2.28
CA MET A 277 -12.95 22.20 -1.01
C MET A 277 -13.41 20.74 -1.03
N TYR A 278 -13.28 20.02 -2.15
CA TYR A 278 -13.72 18.64 -2.25
C TYR A 278 -12.89 17.83 -3.26
N THR A 279 -12.51 16.62 -2.87
CA THR A 279 -11.90 15.63 -3.75
C THR A 279 -12.24 14.23 -3.24
N PRO A 280 -12.61 13.27 -4.11
CA PRO A 280 -12.71 11.86 -3.73
C PRO A 280 -11.32 11.18 -3.69
N GLU A 281 -10.31 11.79 -4.29
CA GLU A 281 -8.94 11.27 -4.36
C GLU A 281 -8.11 11.76 -3.17
N PRO A 282 -7.18 10.92 -2.64
CA PRO A 282 -6.25 11.33 -1.59
C PRO A 282 -5.12 12.16 -2.20
N ASP A 283 -5.37 13.45 -2.45
CA ASP A 283 -4.34 14.37 -2.96
C ASP A 283 -3.35 14.80 -1.86
N VAL A 284 -2.28 15.49 -2.25
CA VAL A 284 -1.21 15.94 -1.33
C VAL A 284 -1.73 16.76 -0.14
N CYS A 285 -2.87 17.45 -0.28
CA CYS A 285 -3.53 18.12 0.84
C CYS A 285 -3.99 17.11 1.90
N HIS A 286 -4.67 16.03 1.50
CA HIS A 286 -5.12 14.97 2.40
C HIS A 286 -3.94 14.29 3.10
N GLU A 287 -2.88 13.98 2.36
CA GLU A 287 -1.71 13.30 2.90
C GLU A 287 -0.99 14.18 3.94
N LEU A 288 -0.66 15.41 3.55
CA LEU A 288 0.18 16.29 4.37
C LEU A 288 -0.56 16.94 5.53
N LEU A 289 -1.84 17.28 5.36
CA LEU A 289 -2.64 17.98 6.36
C LEU A 289 -3.54 17.06 7.19
N GLY A 290 -3.73 15.81 6.73
CA GLY A 290 -4.50 14.79 7.45
C GLY A 290 -3.60 13.77 8.14
N HIS A 291 -2.80 13.04 7.36
CA HIS A 291 -2.06 11.88 7.85
C HIS A 291 -0.74 12.22 8.55
N VAL A 292 0.11 13.03 7.93
CA VAL A 292 1.48 13.30 8.39
C VAL A 292 1.56 13.75 9.86
N PRO A 293 0.71 14.67 10.37
CA PRO A 293 0.84 15.13 11.75
C PRO A 293 0.72 14.01 12.78
N LEU A 294 -0.14 13.01 12.54
CA LEU A 294 -0.29 11.89 13.45
C LEU A 294 0.81 10.85 13.30
N PHE A 295 1.42 10.69 12.11
CA PHE A 295 2.58 9.80 11.98
C PHE A 295 3.83 10.30 12.70
N ALA A 296 3.90 11.58 13.07
CA ALA A 296 4.99 12.10 13.90
C ALA A 296 4.80 11.79 15.39
N ASP A 297 3.58 11.45 15.82
CA ASP A 297 3.28 11.03 17.19
C ASP A 297 3.70 9.55 17.41
N PRO A 298 4.53 9.24 18.42
CA PRO A 298 5.03 7.89 18.63
C PRO A 298 3.94 6.83 18.87
N ASP A 299 2.89 7.16 19.63
CA ASP A 299 1.84 6.21 20.00
C ASP A 299 0.95 5.91 18.78
N PHE A 300 0.60 6.94 18.00
CA PHE A 300 -0.15 6.75 16.76
C PHE A 300 0.68 6.04 15.68
N ALA A 301 1.98 6.30 15.62
CA ALA A 301 2.89 5.60 14.73
C ALA A 301 2.97 4.10 15.07
N GLU A 302 3.07 3.74 16.36
CA GLU A 302 3.03 2.35 16.80
C GLU A 302 1.68 1.70 16.48
N PHE A 303 0.56 2.36 16.80
CA PHE A 303 -0.77 1.90 16.44
C PHE A 303 -0.91 1.61 14.93
N SER A 304 -0.45 2.53 14.09
CA SER A 304 -0.50 2.39 12.64
C SER A 304 0.38 1.24 12.14
N GLN A 305 1.55 1.06 12.76
CA GLN A 305 2.44 -0.06 12.44
C GLN A 305 1.80 -1.40 12.83
N GLU A 306 1.12 -1.49 13.96
CA GLU A 306 0.44 -2.72 14.41
C GLU A 306 -0.66 -3.16 13.43
N ILE A 307 -1.42 -2.21 12.88
CA ILE A 307 -2.37 -2.52 11.78
C ILE A 307 -1.62 -3.11 10.58
N GLY A 308 -0.49 -2.49 10.21
CA GLY A 308 0.33 -3.00 9.12
C GLY A 308 0.87 -4.41 9.38
N MET A 309 1.38 -4.67 10.59
CA MET A 309 1.87 -5.98 11.01
C MET A 309 0.76 -7.03 10.97
N ALA A 310 -0.46 -6.69 11.40
CA ALA A 310 -1.62 -7.57 11.35
C ALA A 310 -2.04 -7.94 9.90
N SER A 311 -1.71 -7.10 8.91
CA SER A 311 -2.03 -7.38 7.51
C SER A 311 -1.09 -8.40 6.84
N LEU A 312 0.11 -8.60 7.37
CA LEU A 312 1.13 -9.44 6.73
C LEU A 312 0.71 -10.92 6.72
N GLY A 313 0.45 -11.45 5.52
CA GLY A 313 -0.01 -12.82 5.34
C GLY A 313 -1.46 -13.08 5.78
N ALA A 314 -2.22 -12.04 6.15
CA ALA A 314 -3.63 -12.20 6.51
C ALA A 314 -4.48 -12.61 5.29
N PRO A 315 -5.50 -13.48 5.43
CA PRO A 315 -6.43 -13.77 4.34
C PRO A 315 -7.23 -12.53 3.90
N ASP A 316 -7.74 -12.52 2.66
CA ASP A 316 -8.43 -11.35 2.09
C ASP A 316 -9.65 -10.91 2.90
N GLU A 317 -10.35 -11.85 3.55
CA GLU A 317 -11.46 -11.53 4.46
C GLU A 317 -11.00 -10.65 5.63
N TYR A 318 -9.83 -10.94 6.20
CA TYR A 318 -9.28 -10.17 7.31
C TYR A 318 -8.68 -8.85 6.83
N ILE A 319 -8.07 -8.80 5.65
CA ILE A 319 -7.65 -7.54 5.02
C ILE A 319 -8.83 -6.60 4.81
N THR A 320 -10.02 -7.12 4.52
CA THR A 320 -11.22 -6.28 4.35
C THR A 320 -11.74 -5.72 5.67
N ARG A 321 -11.44 -6.38 6.79
CA ARG A 321 -11.87 -5.95 8.14
C ARG A 321 -10.89 -4.96 8.79
N LEU A 322 -9.61 -5.04 8.41
CA LEU A 322 -8.54 -4.10 8.81
C LEU A 322 -8.71 -2.77 8.07
#